data_AF-A0A1E4PDY1-F1
#
_entry.id   AF-A0A1E4PDY1-F1
#
_cell.length_a   1.000
_cell.length_b   1.000
_cell.length_c   1.000
_cell.angle_alpha   90.00
_cell.angle_beta   90.00
_cell.angle_gamma   90.00
#
_symmetry.space_group_name_H-M   'P 1'
#
loop_
_entity.id
_entity.type
_entity.pdbx_description
1 polymer ?
#
loop_
_entity_poly.entity_id
_entity_poly.type
_entity_poly.pdbx_seq_one_letter_code
_entity_poly.pdbx_strand_id
1 'polypeptide(L)' 'MTEPLSADAVRDQVFAIIAKQAKIDVATITPASTLKDLGVASLDAIEVIFDIEEFFDITFPDQGTNFDTD' A
#
# COMPACT_ATOMS: atom_id res chain seq x y z
N MET A 1 17.56 17.27 -15.35
CA MET A 1 17.77 16.67 -14.03
C MET A 1 16.73 15.58 -13.90
N THR A 2 17.12 14.32 -14.01
CA THR A 2 16.23 13.20 -13.67
C THR A 2 16.38 12.98 -12.18
N GLU A 3 15.53 13.65 -11.39
CA GLU A 3 15.44 13.37 -9.97
C GLU A 3 14.97 11.91 -9.82
N PRO A 4 15.71 11.05 -9.09
CA PRO A 4 15.18 9.75 -8.75
C PRO A 4 13.91 9.99 -7.94
N LEU A 5 12.85 9.23 -8.23
CA LEU A 5 11.68 9.14 -7.37
C LEU A 5 12.19 8.96 -5.94
N SER A 6 12.08 10.01 -5.11
CA SER A 6 12.54 9.93 -3.73
C SER A 6 11.66 8.94 -2.99
N ALA A 7 12.22 8.21 -2.01
CA ALA A 7 11.46 7.21 -1.26
C ALA A 7 10.17 7.78 -0.64
N ASP A 8 10.15 9.08 -0.36
CA ASP A 8 8.99 9.83 0.12
C ASP A 8 7.88 9.96 -0.93
N ALA A 9 8.22 10.17 -2.21
CA ALA A 9 7.24 10.22 -3.29
C ALA A 9 6.58 8.86 -3.54
N VAL A 10 7.36 7.77 -3.43
CA VAL A 10 6.83 6.41 -3.51
C VAL A 10 5.85 6.14 -2.38
N ARG A 11 6.20 6.53 -1.14
CA ARG A 11 5.32 6.39 0.02
C ARG A 11 4.02 7.19 -0.13
N ASP A 12 4.10 8.43 -0.59
CA ASP A 12 2.93 9.28 -0.79
C ASP A 12 1.96 8.67 -1.82
N GLN A 13 2.50 8.13 -2.91
CA GLN A 13 1.72 7.42 -3.92
C GLN A 13 1.04 6.17 -3.33
N VAL A 14 1.78 5.35 -2.58
CA VAL A 14 1.26 4.14 -1.93
C VAL A 14 0.16 4.50 -0.93
N PHE A 15 0.35 5.53 -0.11
CA PHE A 15 -0.67 6.00 0.82
C PHE A 15 -1.91 6.55 0.11
N ALA A 16 -1.76 7.25 -1.02
CA ALA A 16 -2.89 7.72 -1.81
C ALA A 16 -3.74 6.55 -2.35
N ILE A 17 -3.10 5.47 -2.82
CA ILE A 17 -3.78 4.25 -3.29
C ILE A 17 -4.53 3.60 -2.12
N ILE A 18 -3.86 3.39 -0.97
CA ILE A 18 -4.46 2.81 0.22
C ILE A 18 -5.64 3.65 0.72
N ALA A 19 -5.48 4.97 0.84
CA ALA A 19 -6.51 5.89 1.31
C ALA A 19 -7.76 5.87 0.43
N LYS A 20 -7.56 5.80 -0.89
CA LYS A 20 -8.65 5.71 -1.87
C LYS A 20 -9.46 4.42 -1.70
N GLN A 21 -8.78 3.28 -1.54
CA GLN A 21 -9.44 1.99 -1.34
C GLN A 21 -10.11 1.89 0.04
N ALA A 22 -9.40 2.31 1.08
CA ALA A 22 -9.86 2.32 2.46
C ALA A 22 -10.94 3.37 2.75
N LYS A 23 -11.14 4.35 1.84
CA LYS A 23 -12.01 5.53 2.04
C LYS A 23 -11.70 6.31 3.32
N ILE A 24 -10.41 6.40 3.65
CA ILE A 24 -9.90 7.18 4.78
C ILE A 24 -8.96 8.26 4.25
N ASP A 25 -8.55 9.16 5.13
CA ASP A 25 -7.61 10.22 4.76
C ASP A 25 -6.17 9.71 4.78
N VAL A 26 -5.33 10.11 3.83
CA VAL A 26 -3.91 9.75 3.80
C VAL A 26 -3.17 10.19 5.08
N ALA A 27 -3.63 11.25 5.75
CA ALA A 27 -3.06 11.71 7.01
C ALA A 27 -3.40 10.77 8.19
N THR A 28 -4.42 9.93 8.05
CA THR A 28 -4.74 8.88 9.04
C THR A 28 -3.92 7.62 8.84
N ILE A 29 -3.28 7.48 7.68
CA ILE A 29 -2.43 6.34 7.37
C ILE A 29 -1.05 6.60 7.95
N THR A 30 -0.59 5.69 8.79
CA THR A 30 0.78 5.70 9.30
C THR A 30 1.54 4.50 8.74
N PRO A 31 2.87 4.61 8.50
CA PRO A 31 3.67 3.47 8.07
C PRO A 31 3.74 2.33 9.11
N ALA A 32 3.30 2.59 10.35
CA ALA A 32 3.18 1.59 11.39
C ALA A 32 1.79 0.92 11.43
N SER A 33 0.77 1.56 10.84
CA SER A 33 -0.57 0.98 10.73
C SER A 33 -0.56 -0.13 9.69
N THR A 34 -1.22 -1.24 10.03
CA THR A 34 -1.46 -2.31 9.06
C THR A 34 -2.72 -2.02 8.27
N LEU A 35 -2.87 -2.58 7.08
CA LEU A 35 -4.11 -2.48 6.29
C LEU A 35 -5.32 -2.91 7.13
N LYS A 36 -5.16 -3.94 7.97
CA LYS A 36 -6.18 -4.42 8.91
C LYS A 36 -6.55 -3.39 9.99
N ASP A 37 -5.57 -2.66 10.53
CA ASP A 37 -5.78 -1.58 11.53
C ASP A 37 -6.55 -0.40 10.92
N LEU A 38 -6.31 -0.13 9.64
CA LEU A 38 -6.99 0.90 8.85
C LEU A 38 -8.42 0.48 8.42
N GLY A 39 -8.86 -0.73 8.77
CA GLY A 39 -10.17 -1.26 8.39
C GLY A 39 -10.23 -1.76 6.94
N VAL A 40 -9.09 -1.94 6.27
CA VAL A 40 -9.01 -2.49 4.92
C VAL A 40 -9.18 -4.01 5.00
N ALA A 41 -10.16 -4.53 4.25
CA ALA A 41 -10.37 -5.96 4.16
C ALA A 41 -9.17 -6.64 3.48
N SER A 42 -8.90 -7.89 3.83
CA SER A 42 -7.82 -8.67 3.22
C SER A 42 -7.93 -8.73 1.68
N LEU A 43 -9.14 -8.62 1.14
CA LEU A 43 -9.39 -8.62 -0.30
C LEU A 43 -9.07 -7.26 -0.96
N ASP A 44 -9.45 -6.14 -0.33
CA ASP A 44 -9.04 -4.79 -0.74
C ASP A 44 -7.52 -4.60 -0.64
N ALA A 45 -6.87 -5.20 0.36
CA ALA A 45 -5.42 -5.17 0.51
C ALA A 45 -4.70 -5.80 -0.70
N ILE A 46 -5.24 -6.91 -1.23
CA ILE A 46 -4.71 -7.56 -2.44
C ILE A 46 -4.88 -6.65 -3.66
N GLU A 47 -6.04 -6.00 -3.82
CA GLU A 47 -6.25 -5.02 -4.91
C GLU A 47 -5.26 -3.86 -4.84
N VAL A 48 -5.06 -3.28 -3.64
CA VAL A 48 -4.09 -2.20 -3.44
C VAL A 48 -2.68 -2.60 -3.84
N ILE A 49 -2.24 -3.80 -3.45
CA ILE A 49 -0.91 -4.31 -3.80
C ILE A 49 -0.79 -4.45 -5.32
N PHE A 50 -1.81 -5.03 -5.98
CA PHE A 50 -1.85 -5.16 -7.44
C PHE A 50 -1.77 -3.80 -8.16
N ASP A 51 -2.52 -2.79 -7.69
CA ASP A 51 -2.49 -1.44 -8.24
C ASP A 51 -1.09 -0.81 -8.10
N ILE A 52 -0.41 -1.04 -6.97
CA ILE A 52 0.96 -0.58 -6.74
C ILE A 52 1.96 -1.32 -7.65
N GLU A 53 1.83 -2.64 -7.82
CA GLU A 53 2.67 -3.43 -8.71
C GLU A 53 2.58 -2.94 -10.16
N GLU A 54 1.35 -2.72 -10.66
CA GLU A 54 1.11 -2.22 -12.02
C GLU A 54 1.59 -0.77 -12.18
N PHE A 55 1.38 0.09 -11.19
CA PHE A 55 1.78 1.50 -11.26
C PHE A 55 3.31 1.67 -11.25
N PHE A 56 4.01 0.90 -10.43
CA PHE A 56 5.47 1.02 -10.25
C PHE A 56 6.27 0.06 -11.16
N ASP A 57 5.60 -0.80 -11.92
CA ASP A 57 6.23 -1.87 -12.70
C ASP A 57 7.14 -2.75 -11.80
N ILE A 58 6.67 -3.04 -10.59
CA ILE A 58 7.36 -3.86 -9.58
C ILE A 58 6.55 -5.11 -9.28
N THR A 59 7.23 -6.11 -8.73
CA THR A 59 6.56 -7.31 -8.18
C THR A 59 6.94 -7.42 -6.72
N PHE A 60 5.96 -7.38 -5.83
CA PHE A 60 6.19 -7.74 -4.44
C PHE A 60 6.44 -9.25 -4.37
N PRO A 61 7.54 -9.69 -3.72
CA PRO A 61 7.73 -11.10 -3.48
C PRO A 61 6.59 -11.61 -2.59
N ASP A 62 5.98 -12.74 -2.97
CA ASP A 62 4.91 -13.45 -2.22
C ASP A 62 5.30 -13.80 -0.76
N GLN A 63 6.59 -13.67 -0.44
CA GLN A 63 7.23 -14.00 0.82
C GLN A 63 6.88 -13.00 1.94
N GLY A 64 5.64 -13.07 2.45
CA GLY A 64 5.30 -12.43 3.73
C GLY A 64 3.84 -12.07 3.97
N THR A 65 2.94 -12.17 2.99
CA THR A 65 1.50 -11.99 3.24
C THR A 65 0.90 -13.27 3.79
N ASN A 66 1.40 -13.70 4.95
CA ASN A 66 0.72 -14.69 5.75
C ASN A 66 -0.50 -14.00 6.40
N PHE A 67 -1.57 -13.83 5.61
CA PHE A 67 -2.87 -13.33 6.07
C PHE A 67 -3.61 -14.35 6.97
N ASP A 68 -3.06 -15.56 7.10
CA ASP A 68 -3.60 -16.67 7.87
C ASP A 68 -2.46 -17.40 8.59
N THR A 69 -2.15 -17.01 9.82
CA THR A 69 -1.57 -17.91 10.82
C THR A 69 -2.06 -17.40 12.16
N ASP A 70 -3.04 -18.15 12.65
CA ASP A 70 -3.35 -18.39 14.06
C ASP A 70 -2.15 -18.25 15.01
#